data_AF-A0A077JN72-F1
#
_entry.id   AF-A0A077JN72-F1
#
_cell.length_a   1.000
_cell.length_b   1.000
_cell.length_c   1.000
_cell.angle_alpha   90.00
_cell.angle_beta   90.00
_cell.angle_gamma   90.00
#
_symmetry.space_group_name_H-M   'P 1'
#
loop_
_entity.id
_entity.type
_entity.pdbx_description
1 polymer ?
#
loop_
_entity_poly.entity_id
_entity_poly.type
_entity_poly.pdbx_seq_one_letter_code
_entity_poly.pdbx_strand_id
1 'polypeptide(L)'
;ISEEEQALRTKLERLTTKDHGPVFGKCEKLPPHTVQKAKDELNETEESRESAVKELRALIQEKASNGEDICKAVAEKVQDKEDSFFLRFIRARKFDVNRAYELVKGYVNFRQQYPE
;
A
#
# COMPACT_ATOMS: atom_id res chain seq x y z
N ILE A 1 -21.53 -13.96 -4.09
CA ILE A 1 -21.16 -13.23 -2.86
C ILE A 1 -21.60 -14.13 -1.70
N SER A 2 -20.74 -14.43 -0.74
CA SER A 2 -21.10 -15.30 0.40
C SER A 2 -22.00 -14.55 1.39
N GLU A 3 -22.75 -15.29 2.21
CA GLU A 3 -23.57 -14.71 3.28
C GLU A 3 -22.72 -13.89 4.27
N GLU A 4 -21.52 -14.37 4.57
CA GLU A 4 -20.55 -13.66 5.42
C GLU A 4 -20.12 -12.32 4.80
N GLU A 5 -19.84 -12.29 3.50
CA GLU A 5 -19.47 -11.05 2.80
C GLU A 5 -20.63 -10.06 2.76
N GLN A 6 -21.87 -10.53 2.60
CA GLN A 6 -23.06 -9.70 2.63
C GLN A 6 -23.33 -9.13 4.04
N ALA A 7 -23.09 -9.93 5.09
CA ALA A 7 -23.17 -9.49 6.48
C ALA A 7 -22.11 -8.42 6.80
N LEU A 8 -20.88 -8.61 6.33
CA LEU A 8 -19.80 -7.62 6.50
C LEU A 8 -20.11 -6.30 5.80
N ARG A 9 -20.65 -6.34 4.57
CA ARG A 9 -21.07 -5.14 3.84
C ARG A 9 -22.19 -4.40 4.55
N THR A 10 -23.19 -5.12 5.06
CA THR A 10 -24.27 -4.51 5.87
C THR A 10 -23.71 -3.89 7.15
N LYS A 11 -22.71 -4.52 7.78
CA LYS A 11 -22.05 -3.98 8.98
C LYS A 11 -21.29 -2.68 8.67
N LEU A 12 -20.71 -2.51 7.48
CA LEU A 12 -19.99 -1.28 7.09
C LEU A 12 -20.85 -0.02 7.22
N GLU A 13 -22.17 -0.13 7.01
CA GLU A 13 -23.11 1.01 7.11
C GLU A 13 -23.37 1.46 8.55
N ARG A 14 -22.98 0.68 9.57
CA ARG A 14 -23.31 0.91 10.98
C ARG A 14 -22.10 0.82 11.91
N LEU A 15 -20.90 1.07 11.40
CA LEU A 15 -19.67 1.00 12.19
C LEU A 15 -19.55 2.13 13.23
N THR A 16 -18.95 1.80 14.37
CA THR A 16 -18.57 2.76 15.40
C THR A 16 -17.05 2.79 15.57
N THR A 17 -16.54 3.78 16.31
CA THR A 17 -15.09 3.86 16.62
C THR A 17 -14.59 2.63 17.39
N LYS A 18 -15.46 1.95 18.15
CA LYS A 18 -15.12 0.75 18.93
C LYS A 18 -14.92 -0.51 18.08
N ASP A 19 -15.43 -0.52 16.85
CA ASP A 19 -15.25 -1.66 15.94
C ASP A 19 -13.83 -1.73 15.38
N HIS A 20 -13.04 -0.66 15.51
CA HIS A 20 -11.70 -0.53 14.95
C HIS A 20 -10.61 -0.97 15.94
N GLY A 21 -9.41 -1.25 15.42
CA GLY A 21 -8.25 -1.60 16.24
C GLY A 21 -7.66 -0.41 17.01
N PRO A 22 -6.69 -0.66 17.90
CA PRO A 22 -5.97 0.40 18.61
C PRO A 22 -5.23 1.32 17.64
N VAL A 23 -5.13 2.61 17.99
CA VAL A 23 -4.45 3.63 17.16
C VAL A 23 -2.93 3.44 17.17
N PHE A 24 -2.37 3.07 18.32
CA PHE A 24 -0.94 2.85 18.50
C PHE A 24 -0.63 1.37 18.72
N GLY A 25 0.58 0.96 18.35
CA GLY A 25 1.04 -0.42 18.47
C GLY A 25 0.81 -1.25 17.20
N LYS A 26 1.34 -2.47 17.22
CA LYS A 26 1.18 -3.41 16.10
C LYS A 26 -0.26 -3.95 16.10
N CYS A 27 -0.91 -3.92 14.94
CA CYS A 27 -2.18 -4.61 14.76
C CYS A 27 -1.92 -6.11 14.58
N GLU A 28 -2.30 -6.92 15.56
CA GLU A 28 -2.13 -8.39 15.49
C GLU A 28 -3.09 -9.04 14.50
N LYS A 29 -4.33 -8.53 14.44
CA LYS A 29 -5.37 -9.01 13.53
C LYS A 29 -6.17 -7.84 13.00
N LEU A 30 -6.24 -7.74 11.68
CA LEU A 30 -7.06 -6.73 11.01
C LEU A 30 -8.55 -6.97 11.29
N PRO A 31 -9.32 -5.95 11.69
CA PRO A 31 -10.76 -6.09 11.83
C PRO A 31 -11.39 -6.54 10.49
N PRO A 32 -12.25 -7.58 10.47
CA PRO A 32 -12.72 -8.19 9.21
C PRO A 32 -13.35 -7.19 8.22
N HIS A 33 -14.11 -6.22 8.72
CA HIS A 33 -14.74 -5.21 7.89
C HIS A 33 -13.72 -4.29 7.18
N THR A 34 -12.52 -4.07 7.74
CA THR A 34 -11.47 -3.29 7.07
C THR A 34 -10.83 -4.05 5.91
N VAL A 35 -10.71 -5.37 6.04
CA VAL A 35 -10.25 -6.26 4.96
C VAL A 35 -11.30 -6.27 3.84
N GLN A 36 -12.57 -6.42 4.20
CA GLN A 36 -13.67 -6.35 3.23
C GLN A 36 -13.71 -5.00 2.52
N LYS A 37 -13.53 -3.89 3.25
CA LYS A 37 -13.46 -2.54 2.67
C LYS A 37 -12.30 -2.40 1.68
N ALA A 38 -11.11 -2.90 2.01
CA ALA A 38 -9.96 -2.90 1.11
C ALA A 38 -10.21 -3.76 -0.15
N LYS A 39 -10.86 -4.91 0.01
CA LYS A 39 -11.30 -5.74 -1.12
C LYS A 39 -12.29 -4.99 -2.02
N ASP A 40 -13.29 -4.33 -1.43
CA ASP A 40 -14.35 -3.64 -2.18
C ASP A 40 -13.85 -2.35 -2.86
N GLU A 41 -12.99 -1.56 -2.20
CA GLU A 41 -12.53 -0.26 -2.71
C GLU A 41 -11.26 -0.34 -3.58
N LEU A 42 -10.43 -1.37 -3.36
CA LEU A 42 -9.11 -1.49 -3.97
C LEU A 42 -8.92 -2.80 -4.76
N ASN A 43 -9.89 -3.72 -4.73
CA ASN A 43 -9.74 -5.09 -5.22
C ASN A 43 -8.55 -5.84 -4.61
N GLU A 44 -8.27 -5.57 -3.34
CA GLU A 44 -7.11 -6.12 -2.63
C GLU A 44 -7.33 -7.59 -2.24
N THR A 45 -6.65 -8.50 -2.93
CA THR A 45 -6.46 -9.93 -2.61
C THR A 45 -4.99 -10.25 -2.30
N GLU A 46 -4.71 -11.45 -1.78
CA GLU A 46 -3.31 -11.88 -1.54
C GLU A 46 -2.49 -11.89 -2.83
N GLU A 47 -3.06 -12.39 -3.93
CA GLU A 47 -2.43 -12.42 -5.24
C GLU A 47 -2.19 -11.00 -5.79
N SER A 48 -3.15 -10.08 -5.60
CA SER A 48 -3.00 -8.69 -6.02
C SER A 48 -1.89 -7.96 -5.25
N ARG A 49 -1.68 -8.31 -3.96
CA ARG A 49 -0.61 -7.73 -3.14
C ARG A 49 0.74 -8.15 -3.66
N GLU A 50 0.93 -9.46 -3.84
CA GLU A 50 2.20 -10.01 -4.32
C GLU A 50 2.55 -9.50 -5.72
N SER A 51 1.58 -9.53 -6.64
CA SER A 51 1.76 -9.03 -8.00
C SER A 51 2.06 -7.54 -8.05
N ALA A 52 1.30 -6.70 -7.35
CA ALA A 52 1.52 -5.25 -7.34
C ALA A 52 2.86 -4.85 -6.69
N VAL A 53 3.29 -5.55 -5.64
CA VAL A 53 4.61 -5.31 -5.03
C VAL A 53 5.73 -5.69 -5.99
N LYS A 54 5.62 -6.86 -6.64
CA LYS A 54 6.58 -7.29 -7.65
C LYS A 54 6.65 -6.31 -8.82
N GLU A 55 5.51 -5.86 -9.32
CA GLU A 55 5.42 -4.89 -10.41
C GLU A 55 6.03 -3.54 -10.01
N LEU A 56 5.72 -3.03 -8.82
CA LEU A 56 6.30 -1.78 -8.33
C LEU A 56 7.82 -1.87 -8.17
N ARG A 57 8.34 -2.99 -7.65
CA ARG A 57 9.79 -3.22 -7.54
C ARG A 57 10.45 -3.25 -8.92
N ALA A 58 9.84 -3.94 -9.89
CA ALA A 58 10.34 -3.99 -11.26
C ALA A 58 10.35 -2.60 -11.91
N LEU A 59 9.27 -1.83 -11.76
CA LEU A 59 9.16 -0.46 -12.26
C LEU A 59 10.22 0.46 -11.66
N ILE A 60 10.49 0.35 -10.35
CA ILE A 60 11.55 1.13 -9.70
C ILE A 60 12.93 0.83 -10.32
N GLN A 61 13.24 -0.44 -10.57
CA GLN A 61 14.52 -0.83 -11.17
C GLN A 61 14.64 -0.40 -12.64
N GLU A 62 13.55 -0.53 -13.41
CA GLU A 62 13.47 -0.06 -14.79
C GLU A 62 13.71 1.46 -14.86
N LYS A 63 13.01 2.23 -14.02
CA LYS A 63 13.17 3.69 -13.95
C LYS A 63 14.55 4.10 -13.44
N ALA A 64 15.18 3.33 -12.55
CA ALA A 64 16.54 3.61 -12.10
C ALA A 64 17.60 3.37 -13.18
N SER A 65 17.37 2.38 -14.05
CA SER A 65 18.28 2.05 -15.15
C SER A 65 18.22 3.07 -16.30
N ASN A 66 17.01 3.58 -16.59
CA ASN A 66 16.74 4.44 -17.74
C ASN A 66 16.51 5.92 -17.38
N GLY A 67 16.47 6.26 -16.09
CA GLY A 67 15.98 7.55 -15.61
C GLY A 67 17.04 8.47 -15.02
N GLU A 68 16.54 9.61 -14.55
CA GLU A 68 17.31 10.66 -13.87
C GLU A 68 17.86 10.20 -12.52
N ASP A 69 18.78 10.98 -11.93
CA ASP A 69 19.44 10.62 -10.67
C ASP A 69 18.47 10.40 -9.50
N ILE A 70 17.31 11.10 -9.51
CA ILE A 70 16.26 10.86 -8.52
C ILE A 70 15.71 9.42 -8.59
N CYS A 71 15.64 8.81 -9.78
CA CYS A 71 15.17 7.44 -9.94
C CYS A 71 16.16 6.43 -9.33
N LYS A 72 17.47 6.68 -9.48
CA LYS A 72 18.52 5.86 -8.85
C LYS A 72 18.48 5.98 -7.32
N ALA A 73 18.32 7.21 -6.82
CA ALA A 73 18.18 7.46 -5.39
C ALA A 73 16.94 6.76 -4.80
N VAL A 74 15.82 6.72 -5.55
CA VAL A 74 14.64 5.95 -5.14
C VAL A 74 14.99 4.49 -4.98
N ALA A 75 15.59 3.85 -5.99
CA ALA A 75 15.97 2.44 -5.95
C ALA A 75 16.90 2.13 -4.76
N GLU A 76 17.93 2.95 -4.55
CA GLU A 76 18.86 2.80 -3.43
C GLU A 76 18.16 2.91 -2.07
N LYS A 77 17.26 3.88 -1.90
CA LYS A 77 16.57 4.10 -0.61
C LYS A 77 15.57 3.01 -0.26
N VAL A 78 15.03 2.31 -1.25
CA VAL A 78 13.98 1.30 -1.04
C VAL A 78 14.49 -0.15 -1.17
N GLN A 79 15.77 -0.37 -1.50
CA GLN A 79 16.31 -1.71 -1.78
C GLN A 79 16.08 -2.73 -0.65
N ASP A 80 16.30 -2.32 0.60
CA ASP A 80 16.18 -3.19 1.79
C ASP A 80 14.80 -3.13 2.45
N LYS A 81 13.79 -2.58 1.77
CA LYS A 81 12.45 -2.47 2.34
C LYS A 81 11.66 -3.74 2.13
N GLU A 82 10.93 -4.14 3.17
CA GLU A 82 9.97 -5.25 3.12
C GLU A 82 8.73 -4.88 2.29
N ASP A 83 7.97 -5.88 1.86
CA ASP A 83 6.74 -5.70 1.08
C ASP A 83 5.69 -4.84 1.81
N SER A 84 5.68 -4.90 3.15
CA SER A 84 4.83 -4.07 4.00
C SER A 84 5.08 -2.56 3.84
N PHE A 85 6.27 -2.16 3.40
CA PHE A 85 6.59 -0.78 3.06
C PHE A 85 5.92 -0.38 1.73
N PHE A 86 6.08 -1.18 0.68
CA PHE A 86 5.54 -0.92 -0.65
C PHE A 86 4.01 -0.91 -0.66
N LEU A 87 3.38 -1.83 0.09
CA LEU A 87 1.92 -1.89 0.22
C LEU A 87 1.30 -0.61 0.77
N ARG A 88 2.04 0.22 1.52
CA ARG A 88 1.55 1.52 1.99
C ARG A 88 1.27 2.46 0.82
N PHE A 89 2.19 2.50 -0.15
CA PHE A 89 2.09 3.34 -1.34
C PHE A 89 1.05 2.82 -2.33
N ILE A 90 1.04 1.50 -2.53
CA ILE A 90 0.09 0.80 -3.41
C ILE A 90 -1.35 1.03 -2.92
N ARG A 91 -1.62 0.82 -1.62
CA ARG A 91 -2.96 1.07 -1.02
C ARG A 91 -3.34 2.56 -1.10
N ALA A 92 -2.41 3.47 -0.82
CA ALA A 92 -2.65 4.91 -0.93
C ALA A 92 -2.95 5.39 -2.37
N ARG A 93 -2.71 4.53 -3.38
CA ARG A 93 -2.98 4.79 -4.78
C ARG A 93 -3.92 3.77 -5.41
N LYS A 94 -4.73 3.09 -4.59
CA LYS A 94 -5.78 2.15 -5.04
C LYS A 94 -5.25 1.10 -6.04
N PHE A 95 -4.06 0.56 -5.74
CA PHE A 95 -3.40 -0.46 -6.56
C PHE A 95 -2.99 -0.01 -7.96
N ASP A 96 -2.97 1.30 -8.23
CA ASP A 96 -2.30 1.86 -9.41
C ASP A 96 -0.78 1.95 -9.15
N VAL A 97 -0.04 1.02 -9.75
CA VAL A 97 1.41 0.86 -9.56
C VAL A 97 2.19 2.08 -10.06
N ASN A 98 1.80 2.67 -11.19
CA ASN A 98 2.47 3.86 -11.72
C ASN A 98 2.30 5.05 -10.77
N ARG A 99 1.08 5.28 -10.28
CA ARG A 99 0.83 6.35 -9.31
C ARG A 99 1.47 6.06 -7.95
N ALA A 100 1.59 4.79 -7.56
CA ALA A 100 2.32 4.38 -6.37
C ALA A 100 3.81 4.71 -6.49
N TYR A 101 4.42 4.45 -7.66
CA TYR A 101 5.80 4.84 -7.95
C TYR A 101 6.02 6.35 -7.81
N GLU A 102 5.14 7.18 -8.39
CA GLU A 102 5.24 8.64 -8.25
C GLU A 102 5.16 9.09 -6.79
N LEU A 103 4.35 8.41 -5.95
CA LEU A 103 4.31 8.68 -4.52
C LEU A 103 5.60 8.27 -3.79
N VAL A 104 6.20 7.13 -4.15
CA VAL A 104 7.51 6.71 -3.62
C VAL A 104 8.59 7.72 -4.00
N LYS A 105 8.61 8.17 -5.27
CA LYS A 105 9.52 9.20 -5.75
C LYS A 105 9.38 10.50 -4.97
N GLY A 106 8.15 10.97 -4.76
CA GLY A 106 7.86 12.15 -3.93
C GLY A 106 8.34 11.99 -2.48
N TYR A 107 8.12 10.81 -1.88
CA TYR A 107 8.58 10.49 -0.53
C TYR A 107 10.11 10.58 -0.40
N VAL A 108 10.86 10.00 -1.35
CA VAL A 108 12.32 10.03 -1.35
C VAL A 108 12.84 11.44 -1.59
N ASN A 109 12.28 12.16 -2.56
CA ASN A 109 12.67 13.54 -2.84
C ASN A 109 12.46 14.45 -1.61
N PHE A 110 11.32 14.32 -0.93
CA PHE A 110 11.06 15.08 0.30
C PHE A 110 12.12 14.80 1.38
N ARG A 111 12.47 13.52 1.60
CA ARG A 111 13.50 13.11 2.57
C ARG A 111 14.90 13.62 2.22
N GLN A 112 15.21 13.83 0.95
CA GLN A 112 16.47 14.42 0.51
C GLN A 112 16.52 15.93 0.74
N GLN A 113 15.40 16.62 0.50
CA GLN A 113 15.30 18.07 0.68
C GLN A 113 15.27 18.47 2.17
N TYR A 114 14.72 17.60 3.02
CA TYR A 114 14.55 17.85 4.46
C TYR A 114 15.15 16.70 5.27
N PRO A 115 16.50 16.66 5.44
CA PRO A 115 17.16 15.70 6.30
C PRO A 115 16.76 15.93 7.78
N GLU A 116 16.55 14.84 8.52
CA GLU A 116 16.27 14.85 9.96
C GLU A 116 17.50 15.23 10.80
#